data_AF-A0A954KZ39-F1
#
_entry.id   AF-A0A954KZ39-F1
#
_cell.length_a   1.000
_cell.length_b   1.000
_cell.length_c   1.000
_cell.angle_alpha   90.00
_cell.angle_beta   90.00
_cell.angle_gamma   90.00
#
_symmetry.space_group_name_H-M   'P 1'
#
loop_
_entity.id
_entity.type
_entity.pdbx_description
1 polymer ?
#
loop_
_entity_poly.entity_id
_entity_poly.type
_entity_poly.pdbx_seq_one_letter_code
_entity_poly.pdbx_strand_id
1 'polypeptide(L)'
;MTPDQYQQAWRADSEQTQVTIDMSVLTAEVCCSRDAFQAVIHSRDRREVGAALRSIPVFLFMGYVLSLPWSWYLAIPAQLWVAGYILVDRRRHPQRPSGPGESLLFYAKESLKHVEHQIWLLRNVFWWYLLPSCISSAAFFLHVGWNMAGSWWGAALFALLPGGVVFVIDRGIYRLNQASVRDALDPQRQNLVRLINNLEGECNVETCSGNENENGNDDHAVSGDLMEIVAELNAPWLKSAKNATWSAGWNQIIPSWREARVVILATLGGSLCGLFSGLVLRIPEMGPVFFQTVVGGVLPFEVTLGWYIWPFIKKLKQLH
;
A
#
# COMPACT_ATOMS: atom_id res chain seq x y z
N MET A 1 31.86 32.34 -43.50
CA MET A 1 31.88 32.25 -42.03
C MET A 1 32.99 31.30 -41.64
N THR A 2 33.85 31.69 -40.70
CA THR A 2 35.01 30.89 -40.27
C THR A 2 34.62 29.98 -39.09
N PRO A 3 35.22 28.79 -38.94
CA PRO A 3 34.92 27.85 -37.85
C PRO A 3 35.05 28.47 -36.44
N ASP A 4 35.99 29.39 -36.28
CA ASP A 4 36.26 30.06 -35.00
C ASP A 4 35.07 30.90 -34.50
N GLN A 5 34.25 31.44 -35.41
CA GLN A 5 33.05 32.19 -35.04
C GLN A 5 31.97 31.31 -34.42
N TYR A 6 31.82 30.06 -34.90
CA TYR A 6 30.92 29.10 -34.28
C TYR A 6 31.43 28.66 -32.92
N GLN A 7 32.74 28.48 -32.76
CA GLN A 7 33.34 28.11 -31.48
C GLN A 7 33.18 29.21 -30.42
N GLN A 8 33.34 30.48 -30.80
CA GLN A 8 33.10 31.61 -29.90
C GLN A 8 31.61 31.79 -29.57
N ALA A 9 30.71 31.64 -30.54
CA ALA A 9 29.27 31.69 -30.27
C ALA A 9 28.83 30.56 -29.33
N TRP A 10 29.37 29.35 -29.51
CA TRP A 10 29.06 28.21 -28.64
C TRP A 10 29.62 28.37 -27.22
N ARG A 11 30.82 28.95 -27.08
CA ARG A 11 31.40 29.27 -25.76
C ARG A 11 30.62 30.36 -25.03
N ALA A 12 30.23 31.42 -25.73
CA ALA A 12 29.42 32.49 -25.15
C ALA A 12 28.03 31.99 -24.74
N ASP A 13 27.42 31.13 -25.54
CA ASP A 13 26.13 30.50 -25.21
C ASP A 13 26.29 29.54 -24.01
N SER A 14 27.41 28.80 -23.90
CA SER A 14 27.68 27.94 -22.74
C SER A 14 28.02 28.68 -21.45
N GLU A 15 28.70 29.83 -21.52
CA GLU A 15 29.00 30.66 -20.34
C GLU A 15 27.75 31.38 -19.82
N GLN A 16 26.87 31.83 -20.71
CA GLN A 16 25.59 32.43 -20.34
C GLN A 16 24.54 31.39 -19.94
N THR A 17 24.73 30.15 -20.38
CA THR A 17 24.00 28.95 -19.92
C THR A 17 24.78 28.22 -18.82
N GLN A 18 25.46 28.95 -17.93
CA GLN A 18 25.56 28.51 -16.55
C GLN A 18 24.14 28.51 -16.00
N VAL A 19 23.43 27.41 -16.28
CA VAL A 19 22.16 27.04 -15.69
C VAL A 19 22.43 27.05 -14.20
N THR A 20 22.11 28.17 -13.56
CA THR A 20 21.86 28.23 -12.13
C THR A 20 20.68 27.29 -11.98
N ILE A 21 20.98 26.01 -11.76
CA ILE A 21 19.96 24.99 -11.51
C ILE A 21 19.18 25.58 -10.37
N ASP A 22 17.94 25.93 -10.68
CA ASP A 22 17.13 26.72 -9.80
C ASP A 22 16.81 25.80 -8.60
N MET A 23 17.63 25.91 -7.56
CA MET A 23 17.57 25.06 -6.37
C MET A 23 16.18 25.16 -5.73
N SER A 24 15.49 26.28 -5.96
CA SER A 24 14.10 26.47 -5.61
C SER A 24 13.16 25.52 -6.36
N VAL A 25 13.39 25.27 -7.66
CA VAL A 25 12.64 24.30 -8.48
C VAL A 25 12.92 22.87 -8.02
N LEU A 26 14.18 22.53 -7.76
CA LEU A 26 14.55 21.20 -7.27
C LEU A 26 13.90 20.89 -5.92
N THR A 27 13.93 21.87 -5.01
CA THR A 27 13.30 21.76 -3.68
C THR A 27 11.78 21.67 -3.80
N ALA A 28 11.17 22.47 -4.70
CA ALA A 28 9.74 22.42 -4.96
C ALA A 28 9.30 21.05 -5.48
N GLU A 29 10.08 20.44 -6.37
CA GLU A 29 9.77 19.13 -6.94
C GLU A 29 9.88 18.01 -5.90
N VAL A 30 10.95 18.01 -5.10
CA VAL A 30 11.14 17.04 -4.00
C VAL A 30 10.01 17.17 -2.97
N CYS A 31 9.61 18.40 -2.63
CA CYS A 31 8.47 18.65 -1.75
C CYS A 31 7.15 18.15 -2.36
N CYS A 32 6.90 18.41 -3.65
CA CYS A 32 5.69 17.97 -4.32
C CYS A 32 5.59 16.43 -4.35
N SER A 33 6.67 15.74 -4.72
CA SER A 33 6.75 14.27 -4.73
C SER A 33 6.51 13.68 -3.33
N ARG A 34 7.11 14.29 -2.30
CA ARG A 34 6.90 13.90 -0.89
C ARG A 34 5.44 14.04 -0.48
N ASP A 35 4.84 15.19 -0.71
CA ASP A 35 3.47 15.49 -0.27
C ASP A 35 2.47 14.56 -0.98
N ALA A 36 2.72 14.25 -2.25
CA ALA A 36 1.92 13.31 -3.01
C ALA A 36 2.04 11.87 -2.44
N PHE A 37 3.26 11.42 -2.13
CA PHE A 37 3.51 10.13 -1.46
C PHE A 37 2.77 10.02 -0.12
N GLN A 38 2.87 11.06 0.70
CA GLN A 38 2.19 11.15 1.99
C GLN A 38 0.68 11.12 1.83
N ALA A 39 0.12 11.82 0.85
CA ALA A 39 -1.32 11.83 0.58
C ALA A 39 -1.86 10.42 0.27
N VAL A 40 -1.10 9.62 -0.49
CA VAL A 40 -1.49 8.24 -0.81
C VAL A 40 -1.48 7.34 0.43
N ILE A 41 -0.42 7.38 1.24
CA ILE A 41 -0.35 6.63 2.51
C ILE A 41 -1.48 7.06 3.45
N HIS A 42 -1.71 8.38 3.57
CA HIS A 42 -2.80 8.90 4.39
C HIS A 42 -4.18 8.46 3.92
N SER A 43 -4.40 8.38 2.61
CA SER A 43 -5.63 7.85 2.05
C SER A 43 -5.79 6.36 2.35
N ARG A 44 -4.71 5.57 2.22
CA ARG A 44 -4.71 4.14 2.51
C ARG A 44 -5.08 3.85 3.95
N ASP A 45 -4.31 4.35 4.93
CA ASP A 45 -4.58 3.90 6.31
C ASP A 45 -5.89 4.49 6.87
N ARG A 46 -6.39 5.63 6.34
CA ARG A 46 -7.77 6.09 6.64
C ARG A 46 -8.83 5.10 6.17
N ARG A 47 -8.64 4.50 4.99
CA ARG A 47 -9.56 3.47 4.48
C ARG A 47 -9.44 2.18 5.27
N GLU A 48 -8.24 1.76 5.63
CA GLU A 48 -8.02 0.54 6.44
C GLU A 48 -8.65 0.68 7.83
N VAL A 49 -8.37 1.78 8.54
CA VAL A 49 -9.00 2.06 9.84
C VAL A 49 -10.51 2.20 9.71
N GLY A 50 -10.99 2.91 8.68
CA GLY A 50 -12.42 3.07 8.42
C GLY A 50 -13.11 1.75 8.09
N ALA A 51 -12.46 0.87 7.33
CA ALA A 51 -12.96 -0.47 7.02
C ALA A 51 -13.01 -1.35 8.27
N ALA A 52 -11.95 -1.36 9.08
CA ALA A 52 -11.90 -2.09 10.34
C ALA A 52 -13.00 -1.63 11.32
N LEU A 53 -13.20 -0.32 11.46
CA LEU A 53 -14.26 0.21 12.33
C LEU A 53 -15.66 -0.12 11.81
N ARG A 54 -15.85 -0.13 10.49
CA ARG A 54 -17.12 -0.51 9.86
C ARG A 54 -17.38 -2.02 9.93
N SER A 55 -16.36 -2.86 9.88
CA SER A 55 -16.53 -4.32 9.95
C SER A 55 -16.97 -4.78 11.34
N ILE A 56 -16.60 -4.09 12.41
CA ILE A 56 -17.01 -4.45 13.78
C ILE A 56 -18.54 -4.59 13.95
N PRO A 57 -19.38 -3.59 13.63
CA PRO A 57 -20.83 -3.73 13.76
C PRO A 57 -21.40 -4.81 12.82
N VAL A 58 -20.80 -5.03 11.65
CA VAL A 58 -21.19 -6.12 10.74
C VAL A 58 -20.92 -7.48 11.39
N PHE A 59 -19.75 -7.67 11.99
CA PHE A 59 -19.39 -8.90 12.70
C PHE A 59 -20.27 -9.14 13.92
N LEU A 60 -20.61 -8.09 14.68
CA LEU A 60 -21.53 -8.17 15.81
C LEU A 60 -22.94 -8.57 15.36
N PHE A 61 -23.48 -7.88 14.35
CA PHE A 61 -24.80 -8.17 13.80
C PHE A 61 -24.87 -9.60 13.26
N MET A 62 -23.87 -10.02 12.48
CA MET A 62 -23.83 -11.35 11.90
C MET A 62 -23.66 -12.43 12.98
N GLY A 63 -22.81 -12.18 13.99
CA GLY A 63 -22.64 -13.07 15.13
C GLY A 63 -23.94 -13.30 15.89
N TYR A 64 -24.72 -12.24 16.09
CA TYR A 64 -26.01 -12.29 16.76
C TYR A 64 -27.07 -12.99 15.90
N VAL A 65 -27.28 -12.55 14.65
CA VAL A 65 -28.33 -13.07 13.76
C VAL A 65 -28.10 -14.53 13.39
N LEU A 66 -26.84 -14.93 13.18
CA LEU A 66 -26.48 -16.31 12.83
C LEU A 66 -26.23 -17.20 14.06
N SER A 67 -26.36 -16.67 15.28
CA SER A 67 -26.04 -17.39 16.51
C SER A 67 -24.65 -18.05 16.47
N LEU A 68 -23.66 -17.31 15.96
CA LEU A 68 -22.31 -17.84 15.78
C LEU A 68 -21.65 -18.14 17.13
N PRO A 69 -20.72 -19.13 17.18
CA PRO A 69 -19.97 -19.42 18.39
C PRO A 69 -19.18 -18.19 18.86
N TRP A 70 -18.91 -18.13 20.15
CA TRP A 70 -18.20 -17.00 20.77
C TRP A 70 -16.84 -16.71 20.12
N SER A 71 -16.18 -17.71 19.55
CA SER A 71 -14.89 -17.58 18.85
C SER A 71 -14.97 -16.67 17.62
N TRP A 72 -16.16 -16.49 17.02
CA TRP A 72 -16.39 -15.51 15.95
C TRP A 72 -16.02 -14.09 16.39
N TYR A 73 -16.33 -13.74 17.64
CA TYR A 73 -16.07 -12.41 18.18
C TYR A 73 -14.58 -12.14 18.43
N LEU A 74 -13.69 -13.14 18.31
CA LEU A 74 -12.24 -12.93 18.34
C LEU A 74 -11.74 -12.11 17.13
N ALA A 75 -12.53 -11.98 16.06
CA ALA A 75 -12.21 -11.09 14.96
C ALA A 75 -12.26 -9.62 15.36
N ILE A 76 -13.08 -9.25 16.36
CA ILE A 76 -13.20 -7.87 16.85
C ILE A 76 -11.90 -7.37 17.49
N PRO A 77 -11.30 -8.05 18.49
CA PRO A 77 -10.03 -7.60 19.05
C PRO A 77 -8.90 -7.65 18.01
N ALA A 78 -8.92 -8.59 17.04
CA ALA A 78 -7.96 -8.58 15.93
C ALA A 78 -8.09 -7.32 15.05
N GLN A 79 -9.32 -6.91 14.71
CA GLN A 79 -9.58 -5.67 13.95
C GLN A 79 -9.20 -4.41 14.75
N LEU A 80 -9.53 -4.38 16.04
CA LEU A 80 -9.14 -3.29 16.94
C LEU A 80 -7.62 -3.21 17.11
N TRP A 81 -6.93 -4.34 17.18
CA TRP A 81 -5.47 -4.39 17.22
C TRP A 81 -4.87 -3.75 15.97
N VAL A 82 -5.33 -4.13 14.78
CA VAL A 82 -4.84 -3.55 13.52
C VAL A 82 -5.09 -2.04 13.46
N ALA A 83 -6.32 -1.61 13.76
CA ALA A 83 -6.67 -0.18 13.78
C ALA A 83 -5.85 0.58 14.83
N GLY A 84 -5.71 0.01 16.02
CA GLY A 84 -4.92 0.57 17.11
C GLY A 84 -3.44 0.66 16.77
N TYR A 85 -2.87 -0.36 16.14
CA TYR A 85 -1.48 -0.39 15.70
C TYR A 85 -1.19 0.75 14.72
N ILE A 86 -2.02 0.91 13.69
CA ILE A 86 -1.90 2.01 12.71
C ILE A 86 -1.99 3.39 13.40
N LEU A 87 -2.94 3.55 14.34
CA LEU A 87 -3.11 4.82 15.05
C LEU A 87 -1.93 5.12 15.98
N VAL A 88 -1.41 4.12 16.69
CA VAL A 88 -0.26 4.26 17.58
C VAL A 88 1.01 4.53 16.77
N ASP A 89 1.23 3.81 15.68
CA ASP A 89 2.36 4.03 14.78
C ASP A 89 2.40 5.48 14.27
N ARG A 90 1.26 5.97 13.76
CA ARG A 90 1.12 7.37 13.31
C ARG A 90 1.32 8.40 14.42
N ARG A 91 0.89 8.10 15.65
CA ARG A 91 1.11 8.99 16.80
C ARG A 91 2.57 9.02 17.24
N ARG A 92 3.30 7.92 17.09
CA ARG A 92 4.73 7.81 17.45
C ARG A 92 5.65 8.40 16.40
N HIS A 93 5.22 8.37 15.15
CA HIS A 93 5.96 8.92 14.02
C HIS A 93 5.18 10.06 13.36
N PRO A 94 4.88 11.16 14.10
CA PRO A 94 4.20 12.30 13.54
C PRO A 94 5.08 12.91 12.45
N GLN A 95 4.50 13.11 11.27
CA GLN A 95 5.19 13.78 10.18
C GLN A 95 5.28 15.25 10.52
N ARG A 96 6.50 15.75 10.71
CA ARG A 96 6.73 17.15 11.03
C ARG A 96 6.52 17.96 9.75
N PRO A 97 5.59 18.93 9.73
CA PRO A 97 5.53 19.87 8.60
C PRO A 97 6.85 20.64 8.61
N SER A 98 7.62 20.50 7.54
CA SER A 98 8.89 21.22 7.38
C SER A 98 8.65 22.72 7.37
N GLY A 99 9.50 23.45 8.08
CA GLY A 99 9.42 24.91 8.10
C GLY A 99 9.89 25.50 6.76
N PRO A 100 9.32 26.63 6.31
CA PRO A 100 9.88 27.36 5.19
C PRO A 100 11.33 27.78 5.52
N GLY A 101 12.29 27.37 4.69
CA GLY A 101 13.71 27.73 4.81
C GLY A 101 14.69 26.63 5.26
N GLU A 102 14.24 25.38 5.45
CA GLU A 102 15.15 24.25 5.71
C GLU A 102 15.95 23.86 4.44
N SER A 103 17.16 23.32 4.62
CA SER A 103 18.02 22.92 3.49
C SER A 103 17.51 21.65 2.80
N LEU A 104 17.76 21.51 1.49
CA LEU A 104 17.35 20.31 0.72
C LEU A 104 17.85 19.01 1.35
N LEU A 105 19.05 19.02 1.91
CA LEU A 105 19.64 17.89 2.62
C LEU A 105 18.77 17.46 3.82
N PHE A 106 18.20 18.40 4.56
CA PHE A 106 17.27 18.09 5.65
C PHE A 106 16.02 17.37 5.14
N TYR A 107 15.43 17.88 4.04
CA TYR A 107 14.26 17.25 3.41
C TYR A 107 14.54 15.83 2.92
N ALA A 108 15.69 15.63 2.26
CA ALA A 108 16.09 14.32 1.76
C ALA A 108 16.27 13.31 2.91
N LYS A 109 16.91 13.71 4.02
CA LYS A 109 17.08 12.87 5.21
C LYS A 109 15.75 12.50 5.88
N GLU A 110 14.84 13.44 6.05
CA GLU A 110 13.53 13.15 6.66
C GLU A 110 12.68 12.25 5.75
N SER A 111 12.72 12.48 4.43
CA SER A 111 12.07 11.61 3.45
C SER A 111 12.62 10.18 3.50
N LEU A 112 13.95 10.03 3.58
CA LEU A 112 14.60 8.72 3.70
C LEU A 112 14.11 7.97 4.94
N LYS A 113 14.09 8.63 6.10
CA LYS A 113 13.59 8.04 7.35
C LYS A 113 12.14 7.57 7.23
N HIS A 114 11.28 8.34 6.55
CA HIS A 114 9.90 7.94 6.31
C HIS A 114 9.79 6.72 5.39
N VAL A 115 10.55 6.68 4.30
CA VAL A 115 10.57 5.54 3.38
C VAL A 115 11.09 4.29 4.10
N GLU A 116 12.15 4.40 4.88
CA GLU A 116 12.69 3.28 5.66
C GLU A 116 11.69 2.75 6.69
N HIS A 117 10.98 3.64 7.39
CA HIS A 117 9.91 3.25 8.31
C HIS A 117 8.78 2.50 7.58
N GLN A 118 8.34 2.98 6.41
CA GLN A 118 7.34 2.28 5.61
C GLN A 118 7.83 0.92 5.13
N ILE A 119 9.08 0.81 4.66
CA ILE A 119 9.68 -0.47 4.29
C ILE A 119 9.65 -1.44 5.48
N TRP A 120 10.03 -0.97 6.67
CA TRP A 120 9.98 -1.78 7.89
C TRP A 120 8.55 -2.26 8.19
N LEU A 121 7.57 -1.36 8.11
CA LEU A 121 6.16 -1.68 8.36
C LEU A 121 5.61 -2.73 7.37
N LEU A 122 5.89 -2.57 6.07
CA LEU A 122 5.46 -3.52 5.04
C LEU A 122 6.21 -4.86 5.11
N ARG A 123 7.49 -4.87 5.47
CA ARG A 123 8.25 -6.12 5.70
C ARG A 123 7.71 -6.89 6.90
N ASN A 124 7.25 -6.18 7.92
CA ASN A 124 6.67 -6.76 9.13
C ASN A 124 5.15 -6.91 9.09
N VAL A 125 4.50 -6.74 7.92
CA VAL A 125 3.04 -6.88 7.75
C VAL A 125 2.49 -8.20 8.27
N PHE A 126 3.30 -9.26 8.20
CA PHE A 126 2.93 -10.55 8.76
C PHE A 126 2.59 -10.46 10.26
N TRP A 127 3.41 -9.76 11.03
CA TRP A 127 3.32 -9.74 12.50
C TRP A 127 2.19 -8.87 13.03
N TRP A 128 2.02 -7.67 12.47
CA TRP A 128 1.05 -6.72 13.02
C TRP A 128 -0.34 -6.82 12.35
N TYR A 129 -0.43 -7.34 11.12
CA TYR A 129 -1.66 -7.38 10.34
C TYR A 129 -2.19 -8.82 10.13
N LEU A 130 -1.39 -9.69 9.51
CA LEU A 130 -1.87 -11.02 9.10
C LEU A 130 -2.04 -11.97 10.28
N LEU A 131 -1.05 -12.03 11.17
CA LEU A 131 -1.03 -12.99 12.28
C LEU A 131 -2.27 -12.87 13.21
N PRO A 132 -2.68 -11.67 13.68
CA PRO A 132 -3.89 -11.54 14.49
C PRO A 132 -5.15 -12.04 13.77
N SER A 133 -5.27 -11.77 12.47
CA SER A 133 -6.39 -12.22 11.63
C SER A 133 -6.39 -13.74 11.45
N CYS A 134 -5.22 -14.33 11.18
CA CYS A 134 -5.01 -15.78 11.07
C CYS A 134 -5.43 -16.50 12.34
N ILE A 135 -4.97 -16.03 13.51
CA ILE A 135 -5.25 -16.66 14.81
C ILE A 135 -6.74 -16.66 15.09
N SER A 136 -7.41 -15.52 14.88
CA SER A 136 -8.85 -15.40 15.06
C SER A 136 -9.63 -16.34 14.13
N SER A 137 -9.28 -16.36 12.84
CA SER A 137 -9.92 -17.21 11.84
C SER A 137 -9.71 -18.70 12.13
N ALA A 138 -8.49 -19.10 12.49
CA ALA A 138 -8.17 -20.47 12.87
C ALA A 138 -8.96 -20.92 14.10
N ALA A 139 -9.03 -20.09 15.14
CA ALA A 139 -9.81 -20.37 16.35
C ALA A 139 -11.30 -20.55 16.03
N PHE A 140 -11.85 -19.72 15.15
CA PHE A 140 -13.23 -19.87 14.68
C PHE A 140 -13.46 -21.20 13.95
N PHE A 141 -12.67 -21.52 12.93
CA PHE A 141 -12.86 -22.74 12.14
C PHE A 141 -12.60 -24.02 12.94
N LEU A 142 -11.62 -24.02 13.83
CA LEU A 142 -11.38 -25.15 14.73
C LEU A 142 -12.55 -25.37 15.69
N HIS A 143 -13.12 -24.30 16.25
CA HIS A 143 -14.27 -24.41 17.15
C HIS A 143 -15.52 -24.93 16.41
N VAL A 144 -15.80 -24.41 15.21
CA VAL A 144 -16.91 -24.93 14.39
C VAL A 144 -16.68 -26.41 14.04
N GLY A 145 -15.47 -26.75 13.59
CA GLY A 145 -15.11 -28.13 13.27
C GLY A 145 -15.24 -29.07 14.47
N TRP A 146 -14.87 -28.61 15.67
CA TRP A 146 -15.01 -29.37 16.91
C TRP A 146 -16.47 -29.68 17.21
N ASN A 147 -17.35 -28.68 17.13
CA ASN A 147 -18.78 -28.85 17.38
C ASN A 147 -19.45 -29.76 16.34
N MET A 148 -18.95 -29.79 15.10
CA MET A 148 -19.50 -30.64 14.04
C MET A 148 -19.00 -32.08 14.10
N ALA A 149 -17.70 -32.29 14.35
CA ALA A 149 -17.07 -33.60 14.22
C ALA A 149 -16.97 -34.39 15.52
N GLY A 150 -17.08 -33.74 16.69
CA GLY A 150 -16.96 -34.36 18.01
C GLY A 150 -15.58 -34.99 18.31
N SER A 151 -14.58 -34.76 17.44
CA SER A 151 -13.23 -35.29 17.56
C SER A 151 -12.21 -34.27 17.08
N TRP A 152 -11.01 -34.28 17.68
CA TRP A 152 -9.93 -33.37 17.30
C TRP A 152 -9.52 -33.51 15.84
N TRP A 153 -9.39 -34.74 15.36
CA TRP A 153 -9.01 -35.01 13.97
C TRP A 153 -10.05 -34.55 12.96
N GLY A 154 -11.33 -34.74 13.26
CA GLY A 154 -12.41 -34.23 12.41
C GLY A 154 -12.46 -32.71 12.39
N ALA A 155 -12.22 -32.05 13.54
CA ALA A 155 -12.14 -30.59 13.62
C ALA A 155 -10.99 -30.03 12.78
N ALA A 156 -9.80 -30.65 12.87
CA ALA A 156 -8.64 -30.26 12.08
C ALA A 156 -8.86 -30.44 10.58
N LEU A 157 -9.48 -31.57 10.17
CA LEU A 157 -9.80 -31.82 8.77
C LEU A 157 -10.84 -30.82 8.23
N PHE A 158 -11.87 -30.50 9.03
CA PHE A 158 -12.86 -29.49 8.68
C PHE A 158 -12.23 -28.11 8.51
N ALA A 159 -11.32 -27.72 9.42
CA ALA A 159 -10.66 -26.42 9.38
C ALA A 159 -9.66 -26.29 8.22
N LEU A 160 -9.18 -27.40 7.65
CA LEU A 160 -8.16 -27.40 6.59
C LEU A 160 -8.62 -26.64 5.33
N LEU A 161 -9.84 -26.89 4.86
CA LEU A 161 -10.35 -26.26 3.63
C LEU A 161 -10.54 -24.74 3.78
N PRO A 162 -11.34 -24.23 4.73
CA PRO A 162 -11.49 -22.79 4.90
C PRO A 162 -10.19 -22.12 5.38
N GLY A 163 -9.41 -22.78 6.24
CA GLY A 163 -8.09 -22.32 6.65
C GLY A 163 -7.11 -22.21 5.48
N GLY A 164 -7.16 -23.15 4.53
CA GLY A 164 -6.39 -23.11 3.29
C GLY A 164 -6.76 -21.92 2.42
N VAL A 165 -8.06 -21.58 2.30
CA VAL A 165 -8.52 -20.39 1.57
C VAL A 165 -7.99 -19.11 2.22
N VAL A 166 -8.13 -18.97 3.55
CA VAL A 166 -7.59 -17.82 4.30
C VAL A 166 -6.08 -17.70 4.10
N PHE A 167 -5.35 -18.81 4.20
CA PHE A 167 -3.91 -18.85 3.97
C PHE A 167 -3.50 -18.37 2.58
N VAL A 168 -4.22 -18.78 1.52
CA VAL A 168 -3.94 -18.32 0.15
C VAL A 168 -4.18 -16.81 0.03
N ILE A 169 -5.26 -16.29 0.61
CA ILE A 169 -5.56 -14.85 0.63
C ILE A 169 -4.44 -14.08 1.35
N ASP A 170 -4.08 -14.50 2.56
CA ASP A 170 -3.04 -13.84 3.36
C ASP A 170 -1.67 -13.89 2.68
N ARG A 171 -1.35 -15.03 2.04
CA ARG A 171 -0.14 -15.15 1.22
C ARG A 171 -0.16 -14.17 0.04
N GLY A 172 -1.32 -13.98 -0.59
CA GLY A 172 -1.51 -12.97 -1.64
C GLY A 172 -1.26 -11.56 -1.13
N ILE A 173 -1.89 -11.18 -0.01
CA ILE A 173 -1.71 -9.88 0.65
C ILE A 173 -0.23 -9.66 0.99
N TYR A 174 0.43 -10.65 1.57
CA TYR A 174 1.85 -10.57 1.89
C TYR A 174 2.70 -10.32 0.64
N ARG A 175 2.46 -11.07 -0.44
CA ARG A 175 3.21 -10.90 -1.71
C ARG A 175 3.00 -9.53 -2.33
N LEU A 176 1.79 -8.98 -2.31
CA LEU A 176 1.49 -7.64 -2.83
C LEU A 176 2.22 -6.55 -2.01
N ASN A 177 2.29 -6.70 -0.69
CA ASN A 177 3.04 -5.80 0.16
C ASN A 177 4.55 -5.89 -0.12
N GLN A 178 5.11 -7.09 -0.25
CA GLN A 178 6.54 -7.24 -0.59
C GLN A 178 6.88 -6.77 -2.00
N ALA A 179 5.98 -6.94 -2.96
CA ALA A 179 6.15 -6.39 -4.30
C ALA A 179 6.22 -4.86 -4.27
N SER A 180 5.31 -4.22 -3.53
CA SER A 180 5.35 -2.75 -3.33
C SER A 180 6.66 -2.28 -2.70
N VAL A 181 7.22 -3.04 -1.75
CA VAL A 181 8.53 -2.73 -1.16
C VAL A 181 9.63 -2.78 -2.22
N ARG A 182 9.71 -3.87 -2.98
CA ARG A 182 10.78 -4.07 -3.95
C ARG A 182 10.68 -3.13 -5.15
N ASP A 183 9.47 -2.91 -5.64
CA ASP A 183 9.26 -2.28 -6.95
C ASP A 183 9.06 -0.76 -6.83
N ALA A 184 8.71 -0.24 -5.63
CA ALA A 184 8.49 1.19 -5.42
C ALA A 184 9.34 1.80 -4.30
N LEU A 185 9.34 1.20 -3.10
CA LEU A 185 9.97 1.82 -1.93
C LEU A 185 11.50 1.68 -1.91
N ASP A 186 12.03 0.52 -2.30
CA ASP A 186 13.47 0.27 -2.28
C ASP A 186 14.25 1.13 -3.29
N PRO A 187 13.80 1.30 -4.56
CA PRO A 187 14.42 2.23 -5.49
C PRO A 187 14.39 3.68 -4.97
N GLN A 188 13.26 4.10 -4.40
CA GLN A 188 13.12 5.44 -3.82
C GLN A 188 14.10 5.66 -2.65
N ARG A 189 14.26 4.64 -1.79
CA ARG A 189 15.26 4.65 -0.72
C ARG A 189 16.67 4.84 -1.28
N GLN A 190 17.04 4.08 -2.30
CA GLN A 190 18.37 4.17 -2.93
C GLN A 190 18.62 5.55 -3.55
N ASN A 191 17.62 6.11 -4.23
CA ASN A 191 17.72 7.44 -4.85
C ASN A 191 17.87 8.56 -3.80
N LEU A 192 17.14 8.46 -2.68
CA LEU A 192 17.29 9.40 -1.56
C LEU A 192 18.68 9.30 -0.90
N VAL A 193 19.22 8.09 -0.74
CA VAL A 193 20.59 7.90 -0.22
C VAL A 193 21.63 8.52 -1.16
N ARG A 194 21.51 8.32 -2.48
CA ARG A 194 22.40 8.94 -3.47
C ARG A 194 22.34 10.47 -3.40
N LEU A 195 21.12 11.03 -3.36
CA LEU A 195 20.91 12.47 -3.23
C LEU A 195 21.56 13.03 -1.96
N ILE A 196 21.40 12.37 -0.82
CA ILE A 196 22.02 12.81 0.44
C ILE A 196 23.54 12.78 0.34
N ASN A 197 24.12 11.71 -0.21
CA ASN A 197 25.57 11.59 -0.34
C ASN A 197 26.16 12.68 -1.25
N ASN A 198 25.48 13.01 -2.36
CA ASN A 198 25.91 14.08 -3.27
C ASN A 198 25.85 15.45 -2.57
N LEU A 199 24.74 15.76 -1.88
CA LEU A 199 24.59 17.02 -1.14
C LEU A 199 25.56 17.16 0.04
N GLU A 200 25.88 16.06 0.73
CA GLU A 200 26.90 16.05 1.79
C GLU A 200 28.32 16.23 1.23
N GLY A 201 28.60 15.64 0.05
CA GLY A 201 29.87 15.83 -0.66
C GLY A 201 30.13 17.28 -1.03
N GLU A 202 29.13 17.95 -1.62
CA GLU A 202 29.20 19.37 -2.00
C GLU A 202 29.46 20.29 -0.80
N CYS A 203 28.74 20.09 0.30
CA CYS A 203 28.91 20.88 1.53
C CYS A 203 30.34 20.78 2.10
N ASN A 204 30.97 19.61 2.01
CA ASN A 204 32.33 19.41 2.49
C ASN A 204 33.38 20.08 1.59
N VAL A 205 33.16 20.14 0.28
CA VAL A 205 34.08 20.77 -0.69
C VAL A 205 34.08 22.29 -0.57
N GLU A 206 32.90 22.91 -0.42
CA GLU A 206 32.78 24.37 -0.22
C GLU A 206 33.44 24.84 1.09
N THR A 207 33.40 24.00 2.13
CA THR A 207 34.01 24.31 3.43
C THR A 207 35.54 24.14 3.41
N CYS A 208 36.10 23.33 2.50
CA CYS A 208 37.53 23.05 2.40
C CYS A 208 38.27 23.88 1.33
N SER A 209 37.60 24.37 0.29
CA SER A 209 38.22 25.15 -0.82
C SER A 209 38.35 26.65 -0.55
N GLY A 210 38.46 27.06 0.72
CA GLY A 210 38.79 28.44 1.10
C GLY A 210 40.20 28.91 0.68
N ASN A 211 40.98 28.09 -0.03
CA ASN A 211 42.26 28.48 -0.62
C ASN A 211 42.57 27.64 -1.88
N GLU A 212 43.02 28.34 -2.93
CA GLU A 212 43.76 27.87 -4.12
C GLU A 212 42.99 27.45 -5.39
N ASN A 213 42.90 28.43 -6.31
CA ASN A 213 43.13 28.41 -7.76
C ASN A 213 42.77 27.18 -8.64
N GLU A 214 41.94 27.49 -9.64
CA GLU A 214 41.99 27.01 -11.04
C GLU A 214 42.12 25.50 -11.30
N ASN A 215 40.97 24.86 -11.54
CA ASN A 215 40.76 23.96 -12.69
C ASN A 215 39.25 23.71 -12.89
N GLY A 216 38.59 24.63 -13.59
CA GLY A 216 37.13 24.65 -13.78
C GLY A 216 36.59 23.70 -14.86
N ASN A 217 36.83 22.39 -14.73
CA ASN A 217 36.31 21.42 -15.72
C ASN A 217 35.45 20.28 -15.15
N ASP A 218 35.31 20.16 -13.82
CA ASP A 218 34.60 19.02 -13.20
C ASP A 218 33.18 19.35 -12.68
N ASP A 219 32.82 20.63 -12.53
CA ASP A 219 31.51 21.04 -11.96
C ASP A 219 30.31 20.69 -12.87
N HIS A 220 30.52 20.54 -14.17
CA HIS A 220 29.46 20.18 -15.12
C HIS A 220 28.98 18.72 -15.00
N ALA A 221 29.82 17.80 -14.50
CA ALA A 221 29.44 16.39 -14.38
C ALA A 221 28.46 16.16 -13.21
N VAL A 222 28.62 16.90 -12.12
CA VAL A 222 27.85 16.73 -10.87
C VAL A 222 26.42 17.27 -11.01
N SER A 223 26.25 18.43 -11.64
CA SER A 223 24.93 19.02 -11.92
C SER A 223 24.05 18.12 -12.80
N GLY A 224 24.66 17.40 -13.75
CA GLY A 224 23.97 16.43 -14.60
C GLY A 224 23.41 15.25 -13.79
N ASP A 225 24.22 14.70 -12.88
CA ASP A 225 23.84 13.57 -12.02
C ASP A 225 22.69 13.94 -11.06
N LEU A 226 22.71 15.15 -10.48
CA LEU A 226 21.62 15.62 -9.61
C LEU A 226 20.28 15.73 -10.35
N MET A 227 20.27 16.26 -11.58
CA MET A 227 19.04 16.37 -12.36
C MET A 227 18.51 15.00 -12.80
N GLU A 228 19.40 14.08 -13.14
CA GLU A 228 19.02 12.69 -13.42
C GLU A 228 18.39 12.03 -12.19
N ILE A 229 19.02 12.16 -11.00
CA ILE A 229 18.49 11.63 -9.73
C ILE A 229 17.12 12.23 -9.40
N VAL A 230 16.92 13.54 -9.60
CA VAL A 230 15.62 14.19 -9.33
C VAL A 230 14.56 13.80 -10.35
N ALA A 231 14.93 13.64 -11.62
CA ALA A 231 14.04 13.07 -12.63
C ALA A 231 13.65 11.62 -12.28
N GLU A 232 14.58 10.81 -11.78
CA GLU A 232 14.32 9.46 -11.30
C GLU A 232 13.48 9.41 -10.02
N LEU A 233 13.58 10.39 -9.13
CA LEU A 233 12.69 10.51 -7.97
C LEU A 233 11.23 10.77 -8.41
N ASN A 234 11.05 11.34 -9.60
CA ASN A 234 9.75 11.73 -10.12
C ASN A 234 9.11 10.67 -11.05
N ALA A 235 9.92 9.94 -11.82
CA ALA A 235 9.43 9.07 -12.89
C ALA A 235 8.65 7.79 -12.46
N PRO A 236 9.02 7.06 -11.38
CA PRO A 236 8.40 5.78 -11.04
C PRO A 236 7.11 5.95 -10.25
N TRP A 237 7.10 6.84 -9.24
CA TRP A 237 5.96 6.94 -8.33
C TRP A 237 4.76 7.62 -9.00
N LEU A 238 4.95 8.65 -9.83
CA LEU A 238 3.84 9.27 -10.58
C LEU A 238 3.24 8.33 -11.63
N LYS A 239 4.03 7.44 -12.26
CA LYS A 239 3.50 6.39 -13.14
C LYS A 239 2.73 5.33 -12.34
N SER A 240 3.26 4.90 -11.20
CA SER A 240 2.59 3.95 -10.30
C SER A 240 1.32 4.57 -9.70
N ALA A 241 1.33 5.84 -9.31
CA ALA A 241 0.22 6.59 -8.72
C ALA A 241 -0.84 7.02 -9.74
N LYS A 242 -0.45 7.46 -10.96
CA LYS A 242 -1.40 7.70 -12.08
C LYS A 242 -2.07 6.40 -12.52
N ASN A 243 -1.35 5.27 -12.48
CA ASN A 243 -1.93 3.94 -12.68
C ASN A 243 -2.58 3.37 -11.41
N ALA A 244 -2.45 4.00 -10.24
CA ALA A 244 -3.12 3.64 -8.99
C ALA A 244 -4.48 4.33 -8.84
N THR A 245 -5.18 4.58 -9.94
CA THR A 245 -6.64 4.58 -9.82
C THR A 245 -7.05 3.18 -9.38
N TRP A 246 -7.83 3.06 -8.32
CA TRP A 246 -8.29 1.77 -7.77
C TRP A 246 -8.84 0.82 -8.87
N SER A 247 -9.43 1.37 -9.93
CA SER A 247 -9.88 0.63 -11.11
C SER A 247 -8.74 -0.02 -11.91
N ALA A 248 -7.58 0.63 -12.03
CA ALA A 248 -6.41 0.07 -12.72
C ALA A 248 -5.70 -0.99 -11.85
N GLY A 249 -5.69 -0.82 -10.52
CA GLY A 249 -5.28 -1.89 -9.59
C GLY A 249 -6.23 -3.09 -9.59
N TRP A 250 -7.55 -2.84 -9.64
CA TRP A 250 -8.57 -3.90 -9.81
C TRP A 250 -8.47 -4.58 -11.16
N ASN A 251 -8.20 -3.84 -12.24
CA ASN A 251 -7.95 -4.39 -13.57
C ASN A 251 -6.56 -5.07 -13.68
N GLN A 252 -5.69 -5.00 -12.67
CA GLN A 252 -4.48 -5.82 -12.60
C GLN A 252 -4.72 -7.12 -11.81
N ILE A 253 -5.56 -7.06 -10.77
CA ILE A 253 -5.89 -8.22 -9.93
C ILE A 253 -6.94 -9.12 -10.61
N ILE A 254 -7.85 -8.52 -11.37
CA ILE A 254 -8.85 -9.20 -12.19
C ILE A 254 -8.80 -8.59 -13.60
N PRO A 255 -7.79 -8.94 -14.42
CA PRO A 255 -7.53 -8.34 -15.72
C PRO A 255 -8.62 -8.51 -16.77
N SER A 256 -9.61 -9.36 -16.50
CA SER A 256 -10.78 -9.46 -17.36
C SER A 256 -12.04 -9.83 -16.59
N TRP A 257 -13.19 -9.38 -17.10
CA TRP A 257 -14.52 -9.85 -16.67
C TRP A 257 -14.71 -11.36 -16.78
N ARG A 258 -13.79 -12.07 -17.46
CA ARG A 258 -13.76 -13.53 -17.53
C ARG A 258 -13.18 -14.13 -16.26
N GLU A 259 -12.15 -13.52 -15.68
CA GLU A 259 -11.57 -13.93 -14.38
C GLU A 259 -12.47 -13.54 -13.21
N ALA A 260 -13.10 -12.36 -13.26
CA ALA A 260 -14.14 -11.96 -12.32
C ALA A 260 -15.28 -12.99 -12.31
N ARG A 261 -15.69 -13.42 -13.51
CA ARG A 261 -16.69 -14.49 -13.68
C ARG A 261 -16.22 -15.81 -13.11
N VAL A 262 -14.94 -16.19 -13.20
CA VAL A 262 -14.46 -17.45 -12.58
C VAL A 262 -14.56 -17.38 -11.06
N VAL A 263 -14.16 -16.28 -10.43
CA VAL A 263 -14.30 -16.10 -8.97
C VAL A 263 -15.78 -16.12 -8.57
N ILE A 264 -16.60 -15.29 -9.22
CA ILE A 264 -18.04 -15.19 -8.95
C ILE A 264 -18.77 -16.52 -9.23
N LEU A 265 -18.43 -17.23 -10.32
CA LEU A 265 -19.00 -18.54 -10.66
C LEU A 265 -18.49 -19.65 -9.75
N ALA A 266 -17.29 -19.55 -9.17
CA ALA A 266 -16.83 -20.49 -8.16
C ALA A 266 -17.56 -20.26 -6.82
N THR A 267 -17.81 -19.00 -6.44
CA THR A 267 -18.63 -18.67 -5.26
C THR A 267 -20.09 -19.06 -5.46
N LEU A 268 -20.66 -18.77 -6.63
CA LEU A 268 -22.02 -19.18 -7.02
C LEU A 268 -22.11 -20.69 -7.24
N GLY A 269 -21.07 -21.33 -7.75
CA GLY A 269 -20.99 -22.77 -7.97
C GLY A 269 -20.89 -23.51 -6.64
N GLY A 270 -20.10 -23.02 -5.68
CA GLY A 270 -20.12 -23.51 -4.31
C GLY A 270 -21.48 -23.31 -3.63
N SER A 271 -22.11 -22.16 -3.88
CA SER A 271 -23.48 -21.85 -3.43
C SER A 271 -24.52 -22.82 -4.02
N LEU A 272 -24.46 -23.08 -5.33
CA LEU A 272 -25.39 -23.94 -6.06
C LEU A 272 -25.12 -25.42 -5.81
N CYS A 273 -23.87 -25.85 -5.66
CA CYS A 273 -23.55 -27.22 -5.24
C CYS A 273 -24.06 -27.50 -3.83
N GLY A 274 -24.02 -26.54 -2.91
CA GLY A 274 -24.69 -26.66 -1.61
C GLY A 274 -26.21 -26.80 -1.71
N LEU A 275 -26.81 -26.20 -2.74
CA LEU A 275 -28.26 -26.23 -3.05
C LEU A 275 -28.70 -27.51 -3.78
N PHE A 276 -27.87 -28.02 -4.72
CA PHE A 276 -28.21 -29.12 -5.62
C PHE A 276 -27.62 -30.47 -5.20
N SER A 277 -26.54 -30.51 -4.43
CA SER A 277 -25.88 -31.79 -4.10
C SER A 277 -26.74 -32.72 -3.26
N GLY A 278 -27.83 -32.24 -2.63
CA GLY A 278 -28.73 -33.10 -1.86
C GLY A 278 -28.01 -33.94 -0.80
N LEU A 279 -26.76 -33.58 -0.47
CA LEU A 279 -25.96 -34.18 0.57
C LEU A 279 -26.51 -33.61 1.87
N VAL A 280 -27.59 -34.26 2.28
CA VAL A 280 -28.21 -34.16 3.59
C VAL A 280 -27.19 -34.66 4.61
N LEU A 281 -26.17 -33.84 4.90
CA LEU A 281 -25.64 -33.75 6.25
C LEU A 281 -26.75 -33.11 7.08
N ARG A 282 -27.75 -33.92 7.43
CA ARG A 282 -28.75 -33.61 8.45
C ARG A 282 -27.97 -33.50 9.77
N ILE A 283 -27.41 -32.33 10.01
CA ILE A 283 -27.11 -31.87 11.36
C ILE A 283 -28.44 -31.33 11.85
N PRO A 284 -29.16 -32.03 12.74
CA PRO A 284 -30.55 -31.74 13.06
C PRO A 284 -30.80 -30.34 13.67
N GLU A 285 -29.74 -29.57 13.96
CA GLU A 285 -29.84 -28.21 14.51
C GLU A 285 -29.28 -27.08 13.61
N MET A 286 -28.70 -27.36 12.44
CA MET A 286 -28.27 -26.30 11.51
C MET A 286 -29.12 -26.32 10.24
N GLY A 287 -30.18 -25.52 10.23
CA GLY A 287 -31.08 -25.38 9.09
C GLY A 287 -30.44 -24.70 7.87
N PRO A 288 -31.11 -24.77 6.69
CA PRO A 288 -30.67 -24.20 5.39
C PRO A 288 -30.40 -22.68 5.38
N VAL A 289 -30.68 -22.00 6.50
CA VAL A 289 -30.52 -20.56 6.71
C VAL A 289 -29.05 -20.15 6.77
N PHE A 290 -28.16 -20.97 7.34
CA PHE A 290 -26.76 -20.59 7.52
C PHE A 290 -26.03 -20.32 6.19
N PHE A 291 -26.21 -21.21 5.22
CA PHE A 291 -25.56 -21.09 3.91
C PHE A 291 -26.22 -20.04 3.01
N GLN A 292 -27.56 -19.90 3.08
CA GLN A 292 -28.29 -18.83 2.40
C GLN A 292 -27.95 -17.44 2.96
N THR A 293 -27.60 -17.32 4.24
CA THR A 293 -27.29 -16.02 4.85
C THR A 293 -25.83 -15.62 4.68
N VAL A 294 -24.88 -16.56 4.61
CA VAL A 294 -23.49 -16.25 4.25
C VAL A 294 -23.42 -15.79 2.79
N VAL A 295 -24.08 -16.48 1.87
CA VAL A 295 -24.13 -16.09 0.45
C VAL A 295 -25.02 -14.86 0.22
N GLY A 296 -26.18 -14.80 0.88
CA GLY A 296 -27.13 -13.69 0.80
C GLY A 296 -26.74 -12.45 1.62
N GLY A 297 -25.77 -12.54 2.52
CA GLY A 297 -25.24 -11.40 3.29
C GLY A 297 -24.01 -10.78 2.64
N VAL A 298 -23.08 -11.62 2.16
CA VAL A 298 -21.80 -11.17 1.59
C VAL A 298 -21.98 -10.54 0.21
N LEU A 299 -22.82 -11.13 -0.67
CA LEU A 299 -23.04 -10.58 -2.01
C LEU A 299 -23.74 -9.21 -2.00
N PRO A 300 -24.84 -8.99 -1.23
CA PRO A 300 -25.44 -7.66 -1.13
C PRO A 300 -24.54 -6.67 -0.42
N PHE A 301 -23.73 -7.09 0.55
CA PHE A 301 -22.75 -6.22 1.21
C PHE A 301 -21.69 -5.72 0.23
N GLU A 302 -21.10 -6.60 -0.59
CA GLU A 302 -20.14 -6.17 -1.62
C GLU A 302 -20.79 -5.32 -2.72
N VAL A 303 -22.02 -5.65 -3.12
CA VAL A 303 -22.78 -4.86 -4.12
C VAL A 303 -23.18 -3.49 -3.57
N THR A 304 -23.68 -3.38 -2.33
CA THR A 304 -24.04 -2.09 -1.71
C THR A 304 -22.81 -1.25 -1.39
N LEU A 305 -21.70 -1.86 -0.96
CA LEU A 305 -20.44 -1.16 -0.74
C LEU A 305 -19.89 -0.62 -2.08
N GLY A 306 -19.97 -1.40 -3.15
CA GLY A 306 -19.68 -0.93 -4.51
C GLY A 306 -20.59 0.22 -4.95
N TRP A 307 -21.89 0.13 -4.69
CA TRP A 307 -22.88 1.11 -5.12
C TRP A 307 -22.83 2.43 -4.34
N TYR A 308 -22.45 2.41 -3.05
CA TYR A 308 -22.26 3.62 -2.25
C TYR A 308 -20.90 4.29 -2.48
N ILE A 309 -19.86 3.53 -2.79
CA ILE A 309 -18.52 4.08 -3.03
C ILE A 309 -18.39 4.62 -4.46
N TRP A 310 -19.12 4.06 -5.43
CA TRP A 310 -19.05 4.44 -6.84
C TRP A 310 -19.39 5.91 -7.15
N PRO A 311 -20.47 6.52 -6.60
CA PRO A 311 -20.79 7.93 -6.82
C PRO A 311 -19.72 8.86 -6.25
N PHE A 312 -19.10 8.48 -5.13
CA PHE A 312 -18.03 9.24 -4.48
C PHE A 312 -16.76 9.24 -5.33
N ILE A 313 -16.41 8.08 -5.92
CA ILE A 313 -15.32 7.96 -6.90
C ILE A 313 -15.62 8.77 -8.17
N LYS A 314 -16.86 8.77 -8.64
CA LYS A 314 -17.27 9.52 -9.85
C LYS A 314 -17.17 11.04 -9.63
N LYS A 315 -17.50 11.52 -8.43
CA LYS A 315 -17.39 12.95 -8.05
C LYS A 315 -15.94 13.41 -7.92
N LEU A 316 -15.05 12.55 -7.43
CA LEU A 316 -13.59 12.82 -7.39
C LEU A 316 -12.96 12.96 -8.79
N LYS A 317 -13.53 12.32 -9.81
CA LYS A 317 -13.08 12.44 -11.21
C LYS A 317 -13.53 13.73 -11.92
N GLN A 318 -14.45 14.50 -11.34
CA GLN A 318 -14.94 15.75 -11.93
C GLN A 318 -14.24 16.99 -11.35
N LEU A 319 -13.32 16.79 -10.39
CA LEU A 319 -12.58 17.83 -9.70
C LEU A 319 -11.08 17.86 -10.10
N HIS A 320 -10.71 17.14 -11.16
CA HIS A 320 -9.42 17.16 -11.85
C HIS A 320 -9.70 17.12 -13.36
#